data_AF-A0A3S4LXQ0-F1
#
_entry.id   AF-A0A3S4LXQ0-F1
#
_cell.length_a   1.000
_cell.length_b   1.000
_cell.length_c   1.000
_cell.angle_alpha   90.00
_cell.angle_beta   90.00
_cell.angle_gamma   90.00
#
_symmetry.space_group_name_H-M   'P 1'
#
loop_
_entity.id
_entity.type
_entity.pdbx_description
1 polymer ?
#
loop_
_entity_poly.entity_id
_entity_poly.type
_entity_poly.pdbx_seq_one_letter_code
_entity_poly.pdbx_strand_id
1 'polypeptide(L)' 'MKQKVVNIGDIKVANDLPFVLFGGMNVLESRDLAMRICEPLRNRYPEAGYSLRVQGLF' A
#
# COMPACT_ATOMS: atom_id res chain seq x y z
N MET A 1 -14.22 -9.86 -20.54
CA MET A 1 -14.79 -8.81 -19.65
C MET A 1 -13.75 -7.70 -19.52
N LYS A 2 -14.16 -6.43 -19.61
CA LYS A 2 -13.26 -5.28 -19.42
C LYS A 2 -13.03 -5.06 -17.91
N GLN A 3 -11.78 -5.04 -17.47
CA GLN A 3 -11.46 -4.81 -16.06
C GLN A 3 -11.72 -3.36 -15.69
N LYS A 4 -12.24 -3.13 -14.47
CA LYS A 4 -12.43 -1.80 -13.92
C LYS A 4 -11.10 -1.33 -13.33
N VAL A 5 -10.71 -0.12 -13.68
CA VAL A 5 -9.52 0.53 -13.13
C VAL A 5 -9.97 1.53 -12.06
N VAL A 6 -9.43 1.39 -10.85
CA VAL A 6 -9.62 2.31 -9.73
C VAL A 6 -8.31 3.06 -9.52
N ASN A 7 -8.37 4.40 -9.50
CA ASN A 7 -7.19 5.25 -9.28
C ASN A 7 -7.16 5.69 -7.81
N ILE A 8 -6.03 5.47 -7.14
CA ILE A 8 -5.77 5.89 -5.75
C ILE A 8 -4.53 6.78 -5.76
N GLY A 9 -4.74 8.10 -5.88
CA GLY A 9 -3.64 9.03 -6.18
C GLY A 9 -2.99 8.64 -7.51
N ASP A 10 -1.69 8.37 -7.48
CA ASP A 10 -0.91 7.99 -8.67
C ASP A 10 -0.92 6.48 -8.95
N ILE A 11 -1.53 5.67 -8.09
CA ILE A 11 -1.57 4.20 -8.21
C ILE A 11 -2.85 3.77 -8.93
N LYS A 12 -2.70 3.03 -10.03
CA LYS A 12 -3.81 2.40 -10.76
C LYS A 12 -3.98 0.96 -10.29
N VAL A 13 -5.20 0.60 -9.91
CA VAL A 13 -5.55 -0.73 -9.40
C VAL A 13 -6.56 -1.37 -10.33
N ALA A 14 -6.22 -2.54 -10.88
CA ALA A 14 -7.10 -3.36 -11.69
C ALA A 14 -6.62 -4.81 -11.68
N ASN A 15 -7.50 -5.75 -12.03
CA ASN A 15 -7.18 -7.18 -12.00
C ASN A 15 -6.16 -7.61 -13.08
N ASP A 16 -5.95 -6.76 -14.08
CA ASP A 16 -5.01 -6.93 -15.20
C ASP A 16 -3.73 -6.09 -15.05
N LEU A 17 -3.58 -5.36 -13.94
CA LEU A 17 -2.39 -4.57 -13.63
C LEU A 17 -1.49 -5.29 -12.61
N PRO A 18 -0.22 -4.88 -12.45
CA PRO A 18 0.65 -5.39 -11.40
C PRO A 18 0.01 -5.26 -10.02
N PHE A 19 0.17 -6.29 -9.19
CA PHE A 19 -0.44 -6.34 -7.87
C PHE A 19 0.01 -5.14 -7.01
N VAL A 20 -0.98 -4.48 -6.40
CA VAL A 20 -0.76 -3.40 -5.44
C VAL A 20 -1.01 -3.96 -4.05
N LEU A 21 0.02 -3.92 -3.18
CA LEU A 21 -0.18 -4.27 -1.78
C LEU A 21 -0.76 -3.08 -1.02
N PHE A 22 -1.89 -3.32 -0.36
CA PHE A 22 -2.41 -2.44 0.66
C PHE A 22 -1.97 -2.98 2.02
N GLY A 23 -0.94 -2.35 2.58
CA GLY A 23 -0.33 -2.76 3.85
C GLY A 23 -0.44 -1.63 4.88
N GLY A 24 -0.29 -1.95 6.16
CA GLY A 24 -0.30 -0.93 7.20
C GLY A 24 -0.66 -1.49 8.56
N MET A 25 -1.33 -0.69 9.37
CA MET A 25 -1.76 -1.08 10.72
C MET A 25 -3.27 -0.93 10.86
N ASN A 26 -3.87 -1.77 11.69
CA ASN A 26 -5.31 -1.71 11.92
C ASN A 26 -5.67 -0.39 12.61
N VAL A 27 -5.10 -0.12 13.80
CA VAL A 27 -5.33 1.12 14.56
C VAL A 27 -4.03 1.91 14.64
N LEU A 28 -4.12 3.23 14.48
CA LEU A 28 -3.00 4.16 14.69
C LEU A 28 -2.76 4.39 16.19
N GLU A 29 -2.19 3.38 16.87
CA GLU A 29 -1.93 3.40 18.32
C GLU A 29 -0.93 4.50 18.74
N SER A 30 0.12 4.73 17.94
CA SER A 30 1.08 5.81 18.18
C SER A 30 1.84 6.19 16.91
N ARG A 31 2.31 7.44 16.85
CA ARG A 31 3.13 7.94 15.74
C ARG A 31 4.41 7.12 15.56
N ASP A 32 5.08 6.79 16.64
CA ASP A 32 6.33 6.03 16.60
C ASP A 32 6.11 4.61 16.09
N LEU A 33 5.06 3.92 16.56
CA LEU A 33 4.71 2.60 16.05
C LEU A 33 4.34 2.64 14.57
N ALA A 34 3.56 3.65 14.15
CA ALA A 34 3.22 3.85 12.75
C ALA A 34 4.47 4.00 11.88
N MET A 35 5.43 4.84 12.28
CA MET A 35 6.68 5.03 11.55
C MET A 35 7.55 3.76 11.49
N ARG A 36 7.64 3.01 12.60
CA ARG A 36 8.36 1.73 12.66
C ARG A 36 7.79 0.66 11.73
N ILE A 37 6.48 0.69 11.47
CA ILE A 37 5.83 -0.22 10.53
C ILE A 37 5.97 0.31 9.09
N CYS A 38 5.79 1.61 8.87
CA CYS A 38 5.83 2.23 7.54
C CYS A 38 7.20 2.14 6.87
N GLU A 39 8.28 2.34 7.62
CA GLU A 39 9.64 2.47 7.06
C GLU A 39 10.15 1.16 6.43
N PRO A 40 10.08 -0.01 7.10
CA PRO A 40 10.44 -1.28 6.48
C PRO A 40 9.56 -1.63 5.27
N LEU A 41 8.25 -1.34 5.35
CA LEU A 41 7.32 -1.57 4.25
C LEU A 41 7.66 -0.68 3.04
N ARG A 42 8.03 0.58 3.25
CA ARG A 42 8.42 1.45 2.13
C ARG A 42 9.71 1.01 1.46
N ASN A 43 10.67 0.48 2.21
CA ASN A 43 11.98 0.12 1.65
C ASN A 43 11.96 -1.22 0.91
N ARG A 44 11.23 -2.22 1.42
CA ARG A 44 11.34 -3.61 0.93
C ARG A 44 10.47 -3.92 -0.29
N TYR A 45 9.40 -3.17 -0.51
CA TYR A 45 8.41 -3.47 -1.55
C TYR A 45 8.75 -2.91 -2.94
N PRO A 46 9.37 -1.72 -3.08
CA PRO A 46 9.92 -1.27 -4.35
C PRO A 46 11.00 -2.23 -4.88
N GLU A 47 11.84 -2.76 -3.99
CA GLU A 47 12.87 -3.75 -4.36
C GLU A 47 12.27 -5.06 -4.89
N ALA A 48 11.08 -5.43 -4.40
CA ALA A 48 10.34 -6.59 -4.87
C ALA A 48 9.47 -6.32 -6.12
N GLY A 49 9.49 -5.09 -6.65
CA GLY A 49 8.73 -4.70 -7.85
C GLY A 49 7.23 -4.48 -7.61
N TYR A 50 6.78 -4.38 -6.35
CA TYR A 50 5.38 -4.16 -6.01
C TYR A 50 5.10 -2.71 -5.65
N SER A 51 3.95 -2.20 -6.11
CA SER A 51 3.42 -0.93 -5.62
C SER A 51 2.82 -1.13 -4.23
N LEU A 52 3.22 -0.29 -3.27
CA LEU A 52 2.72 -0.32 -1.89
C LEU A 52 1.92 0.95 -1.60
N ARG A 53 0.74 0.78 -1.00
CA ARG A 53 0.02 1.86 -0.33
C ARG A 53 -0.06 1.57 1.16
N VAL A 54 0.50 2.47 1.99
CA VAL A 54 0.34 2.40 3.44
C VAL A 54 -0.94 3.09 3.88
N GLN A 55 -1.74 2.40 4.69
CA GLN A 55 -2.98 2.92 5.28
C GLN A 55 -3.13 2.51 6.75
N GLY A 56 -3.72 3.37 7.57
CA GLY A 56 -4.24 3.05 8.90
C GLY A 56 -5.76 3.14 8.89
N LEU A 57 -6.47 2.29 9.64
CA LEU A 57 -7.86 2.57 9.96
C LEU A 57 -7.89 3.45 11.22
N PHE A 58 -8.77 4.45 11.20
CA PHE A 58 -9.08 5.30 12.36
C PHE A 58 -10.09 4.58 13.26
#